data_AF-A0A268TGF9-F1
#
_entry.id   AF-A0A268TGF9-F1
#
_cell.length_a   1.000
_cell.length_b   1.000
_cell.length_c   1.000
_cell.angle_alpha   90.00
_cell.angle_beta   90.00
_cell.angle_gamma   90.00
#
_symmetry.space_group_name_H-M   'P 1'
#
loop_
_entity.id
_entity.type
_entity.pdbx_description
1 polymer ?
#
loop_
_entity_poly.entity_id
_entity_poly.type
_entity_poly.pdbx_seq_one_letter_code
_entity_poly.pdbx_strand_id
1 'polypeptide(L)'
;MDTSVLFGDTLFVLKGSYFKIPFSSNPKYKMPFCHQSVFVKTELLKKYGFDTSFKICADNDFFTKLYHRGYQFYPLNQIVSIYDIEGISSTSFFRGGFEDLKIGQKYNKFYFIFYTPKFLYAGCKYFIKKIIPTSLLQKIRTKLYERS
;
A
#
# COMPACT_ATOMS: atom_id res chain seq x y z
N MET A 1 20.50 -20.29 -0.81
CA MET A 1 19.75 -19.30 0.01
C MET A 1 18.34 -19.84 0.20
N ASP A 2 17.89 -20.00 1.45
CA ASP A 2 16.54 -20.47 1.74
C ASP A 2 15.54 -19.29 1.74
N THR A 3 15.33 -18.69 0.57
CA THR A 3 14.47 -17.52 0.43
C THR A 3 12.99 -17.92 0.52
N SER A 4 12.24 -17.28 1.41
CA SER A 4 10.83 -17.60 1.67
C SER A 4 9.86 -16.77 0.83
N VAL A 5 10.24 -15.51 0.57
CA VAL A 5 9.48 -14.54 -0.21
C VAL A 5 10.42 -13.83 -1.19
N LEU A 6 10.08 -13.85 -2.48
CA LEU A 6 10.76 -13.09 -3.54
C LEU A 6 9.81 -12.00 -4.02
N PHE A 7 10.28 -10.76 -4.16
CA PHE A 7 9.45 -9.69 -4.70
C PHE A 7 10.24 -8.83 -5.65
N GLY A 8 9.61 -8.34 -6.71
CA GLY A 8 10.24 -7.48 -7.69
C GLY A 8 9.55 -6.14 -7.85
N ASP A 9 10.00 -5.40 -8.85
CA ASP A 9 9.46 -4.10 -9.18
C ASP A 9 8.03 -4.21 -9.72
N THR A 10 7.25 -3.13 -9.55
CA THR A 10 5.91 -2.99 -10.10
C THR A 10 5.82 -1.69 -10.87
N LEU A 11 5.22 -1.76 -12.06
CA LEU A 11 4.82 -0.57 -12.81
C LEU A 11 3.31 -0.40 -12.70
N PHE A 12 2.83 0.84 -12.61
CA PHE A 12 1.43 1.14 -12.91
C PHE A 12 1.33 1.91 -14.22
N VAL A 13 0.23 1.71 -14.94
CA VAL A 13 -0.08 2.42 -16.18
C VAL A 13 -1.10 3.52 -15.91
N LEU A 14 -0.83 4.72 -16.42
CA LEU A 14 -1.79 5.81 -16.43
C LEU A 14 -1.73 6.52 -17.78
N LYS A 15 -2.84 6.48 -18.53
CA LYS A 15 -2.96 7.12 -19.86
C LYS A 15 -1.81 6.74 -20.82
N GLY A 16 -1.41 5.47 -20.82
CA GLY A 16 -0.33 4.96 -21.68
C GLY A 16 1.09 5.24 -21.19
N SER A 17 1.27 5.92 -20.05
CA SER A 17 2.57 6.12 -19.41
C SER A 17 2.79 5.12 -18.26
N TYR A 18 4.04 4.66 -18.11
CA TYR A 18 4.44 3.68 -17.10
C TYR A 18 5.17 4.35 -15.94
N PHE A 19 4.82 3.98 -14.71
CA PHE A 19 5.39 4.57 -13.51
C PHE A 19 5.80 3.48 -12.53
N LYS A 20 7.05 3.51 -12.08
CA LYS A 20 7.56 2.55 -11.09
C LYS A 20 7.05 2.89 -9.70
N ILE A 21 6.55 1.87 -8.99
CA ILE A 21 6.11 1.99 -7.60
C ILE A 21 7.33 1.76 -6.69
N PRO A 22 7.65 2.70 -5.77
CA PRO A 22 8.72 2.50 -4.82
C PRO A 22 8.34 1.47 -3.76
N PHE A 23 9.31 0.68 -3.31
CA PHE A 23 9.12 -0.17 -2.14
C PHE A 23 8.91 0.67 -0.87
N SER A 24 8.05 0.21 0.03
CA SER A 24 7.93 0.81 1.36
C SER A 24 9.14 0.43 2.23
N SER A 25 9.62 1.36 3.04
CA SER A 25 10.82 1.18 3.85
C SER A 25 10.61 0.37 5.13
N ASN A 26 9.37 0.13 5.57
CA ASN A 26 9.10 -0.47 6.88
C ASN A 26 8.20 -1.73 6.80
N PRO A 27 8.79 -2.91 6.58
CA PRO A 27 8.07 -4.18 6.56
C PRO A 27 7.46 -4.59 7.90
N LYS A 28 7.83 -3.91 9.01
CA LYS A 28 7.36 -4.25 10.36
C LYS A 28 5.85 -4.11 10.52
N TYR A 29 5.20 -3.23 9.76
CA TYR A 29 3.76 -3.00 9.91
C TYR A 29 3.01 -2.97 8.59
N LYS A 30 3.74 -3.08 7.48
CA LYS A 30 3.15 -3.03 6.15
C LYS A 30 4.02 -3.77 5.13
N MET A 31 3.40 -4.54 4.26
CA MET A 31 4.05 -5.15 3.11
C MET A 31 4.80 -4.10 2.27
N PRO A 32 6.10 -4.29 1.98
CA PRO A 32 6.90 -3.27 1.31
C PRO A 32 6.81 -3.26 -0.22
N PHE A 33 6.09 -4.19 -0.83
CA PHE A 33 5.98 -4.36 -2.28
C PHE A 33 4.51 -4.42 -2.72
N CYS A 34 4.26 -4.46 -4.02
CA CYS A 34 2.92 -4.73 -4.54
C CYS A 34 2.60 -6.23 -4.45
N HIS A 35 1.37 -6.56 -4.10
CA HIS A 35 0.88 -7.94 -4.01
C HIS A 35 0.95 -8.70 -5.35
N GLN A 36 1.02 -7.99 -6.47
CA GLN A 36 1.14 -8.59 -7.80
C GLN A 36 2.60 -8.87 -8.20
N SER A 37 3.56 -8.30 -7.47
CA SER A 37 5.00 -8.47 -7.73
C SER A 37 5.69 -9.36 -6.71
N VAL A 38 5.00 -10.35 -6.15
CA VAL A 38 5.56 -11.23 -5.10
C VAL A 38 5.29 -12.70 -5.37
N PHE A 39 6.31 -13.51 -5.12
CA PHE A 39 6.25 -14.96 -5.05
C PHE A 39 6.57 -15.40 -3.62
N VAL A 40 5.79 -16.34 -3.10
CA VAL A 40 5.98 -16.90 -1.76
C VAL A 40 5.91 -18.41 -1.84
N LYS A 41 6.72 -19.10 -1.02
CA LYS A 41 6.68 -20.56 -0.95
C LYS A 41 5.26 -21.05 -0.65
N THR A 42 4.80 -22.03 -1.42
CA THR A 42 3.46 -22.61 -1.29
C THR A 42 3.19 -23.17 0.11
N GLU A 43 4.20 -23.75 0.77
CA GLU A 43 4.09 -24.26 2.14
C GLU A 43 3.68 -23.17 3.14
N LEU A 44 4.12 -21.92 2.95
CA LEU A 44 3.80 -20.80 3.83
C LEU A 44 2.37 -20.32 3.63
N LEU A 45 1.91 -20.28 2.37
CA LEU A 45 0.51 -19.99 2.04
C LEU A 45 -0.42 -21.02 2.68
N LYS A 46 -0.10 -22.31 2.56
CA LYS A 46 -0.87 -23.40 3.16
C LYS A 46 -0.84 -23.37 4.69
N LYS A 47 0.30 -23.00 5.29
CA LYS A 47 0.49 -22.97 6.73
C LYS A 47 -0.26 -21.82 7.42
N TYR A 48 -0.23 -20.61 6.86
CA TYR A 48 -0.76 -19.42 7.54
C TYR A 48 -2.09 -18.92 7.01
N GLY A 49 -2.37 -19.13 5.72
CA GLY A 49 -3.57 -18.61 5.04
C GLY A 49 -3.71 -17.09 5.08
N PHE A 50 -4.68 -16.57 4.32
CA PHE A 50 -5.12 -15.19 4.43
C PHE A 50 -6.22 -15.07 5.47
N ASP A 51 -6.12 -14.05 6.33
CA ASP A 51 -7.19 -13.71 7.26
C ASP A 51 -8.30 -12.96 6.51
N THR A 52 -9.36 -13.70 6.17
CA THR A 52 -10.48 -13.19 5.34
C THR A 52 -11.41 -12.22 6.07
N SER A 53 -11.14 -11.93 7.36
CA SER A 53 -11.79 -10.83 8.06
C SER A 53 -11.35 -9.47 7.53
N PHE A 54 -10.12 -9.37 6.99
CA PHE A 54 -9.67 -8.23 6.19
C PHE A 54 -10.17 -8.40 4.76
N LYS A 55 -10.92 -7.43 4.24
CA LYS A 55 -11.45 -7.50 2.87
C LYS A 55 -10.58 -6.82 1.84
N ILE A 56 -9.68 -5.93 2.29
CA ILE A 56 -8.79 -5.17 1.42
C ILE A 56 -7.33 -5.53 1.71
N CYS A 57 -6.96 -5.59 3.00
CA CYS A 57 -5.56 -5.70 3.41
C CYS A 57 -5.16 -7.12 3.89
N ALA A 58 -5.82 -8.17 3.38
CA ALA A 58 -5.53 -9.55 3.80
C ALA A 58 -4.10 -10.00 3.43
N ASP A 59 -3.61 -9.55 2.28
CA ASP A 59 -2.23 -9.69 1.82
C ASP A 59 -1.25 -8.99 2.78
N ASN A 60 -1.56 -7.77 3.18
CA ASN A 60 -0.76 -6.99 4.11
C ASN A 60 -0.63 -7.72 5.47
N ASP A 61 -1.71 -8.28 6.01
CA ASP A 61 -1.67 -9.09 7.23
C ASP A 61 -0.74 -10.30 7.07
N PHE A 62 -0.88 -11.03 5.96
CA PHE A 62 -0.09 -12.22 5.69
C PHE A 62 1.41 -11.92 5.61
N PHE A 63 1.83 -10.92 4.83
CA PHE A 63 3.25 -10.60 4.68
C PHE A 63 3.85 -9.96 5.93
N THR A 64 3.08 -9.12 6.65
CA THR A 64 3.51 -8.59 7.95
C THR A 64 3.74 -9.76 8.94
N LYS A 65 2.84 -10.75 8.95
CA LYS A 65 2.98 -11.97 9.78
C LYS A 65 4.20 -12.80 9.43
N LEU A 66 4.50 -12.98 8.14
CA LEU A 66 5.71 -13.67 7.71
C LEU A 66 6.98 -12.92 8.16
N TYR A 67 6.99 -11.60 8.03
CA TYR A 67 8.11 -10.76 8.48
C TYR A 67 8.37 -10.90 9.98
N HIS A 68 7.35 -10.80 10.81
CA HIS A 68 7.49 -10.97 12.28
C HIS A 68 7.85 -12.39 12.72
N ARG A 69 7.63 -13.39 11.86
CA ARG A 69 8.08 -14.77 12.10
C ARG A 69 9.51 -15.04 11.62
N GLY A 70 10.22 -14.03 11.12
CA GLY A 70 11.62 -14.15 10.73
C GLY A 70 11.86 -14.80 9.37
N TYR A 71 10.82 -14.95 8.54
CA TYR A 71 10.99 -15.44 7.18
C TYR A 71 11.77 -14.44 6.33
N GLN A 72 12.58 -14.96 5.40
CA GLN A 72 13.48 -14.15 4.59
C GLN A 72 12.80 -13.62 3.34
N PHE A 73 12.95 -12.32 3.12
CA PHE A 73 12.42 -11.58 1.98
C PHE A 73 13.58 -11.11 1.10
N TYR A 74 13.49 -11.33 -0.20
CA TYR A 74 14.55 -10.99 -1.13
C TYR A 74 14.02 -10.16 -2.31
N PRO A 75 14.58 -8.95 -2.55
CA PRO A 75 14.20 -8.12 -3.68
C PRO A 75 14.85 -8.61 -4.98
N LEU A 76 14.08 -8.67 -6.05
CA LEU A 76 14.50 -8.93 -7.42
C LEU A 76 14.63 -7.59 -8.16
N ASN A 77 15.73 -7.42 -8.90
CA ASN A 77 15.89 -6.28 -9.82
C ASN A 77 15.21 -6.56 -11.17
N GLN A 78 13.92 -6.89 -11.13
CA GLN A 78 13.10 -7.24 -12.28
C GLN A 78 11.68 -6.69 -12.13
N ILE A 79 11.10 -6.21 -13.23
CA ILE A 79 9.67 -5.87 -13.28
C ILE A 79 8.88 -7.18 -13.30
N VAL A 80 8.11 -7.41 -12.24
CA VAL A 80 7.30 -8.64 -12.09
C VAL A 80 5.86 -8.41 -12.53
N SER A 81 5.32 -7.21 -12.34
CA SER A 81 3.95 -6.88 -12.73
C SER A 81 3.79 -5.46 -13.23
N ILE A 82 2.78 -5.31 -14.10
CA ILE A 82 2.29 -4.04 -14.63
C ILE A 82 0.78 -4.04 -14.44
N TYR A 83 0.22 -3.01 -13.81
CA TYR A 83 -1.22 -2.96 -13.55
C TYR A 83 -1.83 -1.58 -13.82
N ASP A 84 -3.14 -1.54 -14.07
CA ASP A 84 -3.90 -0.30 -14.24
C ASP A 84 -4.44 0.19 -12.88
N ILE A 85 -4.51 1.50 -12.68
CA ILE A 85 -4.92 2.14 -11.41
C ILE A 85 -6.35 1.76 -10.97
N GLU A 86 -7.13 1.18 -11.87
CA GLU A 86 -8.51 0.76 -11.60
C GLU A 86 -8.54 -0.53 -10.74
N GLY A 87 -9.05 -0.43 -9.52
CA GLY A 87 -9.18 -1.56 -8.61
C GLY A 87 -9.95 -1.25 -7.33
N ILE A 88 -10.47 -2.26 -6.65
CA ILE A 88 -11.26 -2.06 -5.41
C ILE A 88 -10.42 -1.34 -4.33
N SER A 89 -9.13 -1.63 -4.24
CA SER A 89 -8.20 -0.97 -3.31
C SER A 89 -8.05 0.53 -3.56
N SER A 90 -8.32 1.03 -4.77
CA SER A 90 -8.32 2.48 -5.06
C SER A 90 -9.64 3.17 -4.69
N THR A 91 -10.74 2.42 -4.56
CA THR A 91 -12.07 2.96 -4.22
C THR A 91 -12.37 3.00 -2.71
N SER A 92 -11.74 2.12 -1.92
CA SER A 92 -12.11 1.89 -0.52
C SER A 92 -11.05 2.35 0.49
N PHE A 93 -10.58 3.60 0.34
CA PHE A 93 -9.50 4.20 1.14
C PHE A 93 -9.70 4.08 2.66
N PHE A 94 -10.88 4.45 3.17
CA PHE A 94 -11.14 4.44 4.62
C PHE A 94 -11.11 3.02 5.19
N ARG A 95 -11.77 2.08 4.52
CA ARG A 95 -11.79 0.68 4.97
C ARG A 95 -10.39 0.07 4.98
N GLY A 96 -9.63 0.26 3.89
CA GLY A 96 -8.25 -0.22 3.83
C GLY A 96 -7.39 0.41 4.92
N GLY A 97 -7.58 1.70 5.20
CA GLY A 97 -6.85 2.37 6.27
C GLY A 97 -7.19 1.85 7.68
N PHE A 98 -8.45 1.53 7.96
CA PHE A 98 -8.84 0.90 9.23
C PHE A 98 -8.29 -0.52 9.36
N GLU A 99 -8.28 -1.30 8.28
CA GLU A 99 -7.68 -2.64 8.25
C GLU A 99 -6.17 -2.57 8.47
N ASP A 100 -5.45 -1.66 7.80
CA ASP A 100 -4.01 -1.39 8.02
C ASP A 100 -3.72 -1.03 9.48
N LEU A 101 -4.53 -0.17 10.10
CA LEU A 101 -4.39 0.20 11.50
C LEU A 101 -4.52 -1.03 12.42
N LYS A 102 -5.55 -1.86 12.20
CA LYS A 102 -5.76 -3.10 12.96
C LYS A 102 -4.58 -4.06 12.82
N ILE A 103 -4.04 -4.22 11.61
CA ILE A 103 -2.86 -5.06 11.35
C ILE A 103 -1.66 -4.54 12.13
N GLY A 104 -1.35 -3.24 12.05
CA GLY A 104 -0.24 -2.66 12.80
C GLY A 104 -0.42 -2.80 14.32
N GLN A 105 -1.65 -2.70 14.82
CA GLN A 105 -1.98 -2.90 16.24
C GLN A 105 -1.75 -4.33 16.75
N LYS A 106 -1.75 -5.34 15.88
CA LYS A 106 -1.36 -6.73 16.26
C LYS A 106 0.08 -6.80 16.75
N TYR A 107 0.95 -5.92 16.27
CA TYR A 107 2.39 -5.94 16.56
C TYR A 107 2.88 -4.75 17.39
N ASN A 108 2.10 -3.67 17.43
CA ASN A 108 2.33 -2.53 18.31
C ASN A 108 1.00 -1.88 18.68
N LYS A 109 0.55 -2.05 19.92
CA LYS A 109 -0.71 -1.48 20.42
C LYS A 109 -0.80 0.05 20.24
N PHE A 110 0.34 0.74 20.26
CA PHE A 110 0.45 2.19 20.05
C PHE A 110 0.63 2.59 18.57
N TYR A 111 0.47 1.66 17.62
CA TYR A 111 0.62 1.95 16.19
C TYR A 111 -0.31 3.07 15.70
N PHE A 112 -1.46 3.25 16.37
CA PHE A 112 -2.38 4.34 16.07
C PHE A 112 -1.72 5.72 16.15
N ILE A 113 -0.73 5.93 17.02
CA ILE A 113 -0.03 7.22 17.17
C ILE A 113 0.70 7.61 15.88
N PHE A 114 1.23 6.62 15.14
CA PHE A 114 1.90 6.86 13.86
C PHE A 114 0.91 6.99 12.69
N TYR A 115 -0.30 6.47 12.85
CA TYR A 115 -1.30 6.40 11.81
C TYR A 115 -2.32 7.56 11.87
N THR A 116 -2.63 8.08 13.06
CA THR A 116 -3.59 9.18 13.26
C THR A 116 -3.21 10.46 12.53
N PRO A 117 -1.93 10.91 12.43
CA PRO A 117 -1.61 12.13 11.70
C PRO A 117 -1.91 12.02 10.20
N LYS A 118 -1.74 10.83 9.61
CA LYS A 118 -2.08 10.57 8.20
C LYS A 118 -3.58 10.73 7.94
N PHE A 119 -4.42 10.19 8.80
CA PHE A 119 -5.88 10.35 8.67
C PHE A 119 -6.32 11.79 8.89
N LEU A 120 -5.76 12.49 9.88
CA LEU A 120 -6.04 13.90 10.11
C LEU A 120 -5.66 14.73 8.89
N TYR A 121 -4.47 14.53 8.33
CA TYR A 121 -4.04 15.21 7.12
C TYR A 121 -4.96 14.93 5.92
N ALA A 122 -5.34 13.66 5.71
CA ALA A 122 -6.27 13.27 4.63
C ALA A 122 -7.65 13.92 4.81
N GLY A 123 -8.17 13.93 6.05
CA GLY A 123 -9.42 14.60 6.41
C GLY A 123 -9.34 16.11 6.16
N CYS A 124 -8.33 16.79 6.69
CA CYS A 124 -8.09 18.22 6.46
C CYS A 124 -8.04 18.53 4.96
N LYS A 125 -7.28 17.75 4.18
CA LYS A 125 -7.18 17.92 2.72
C LYS A 125 -8.53 17.75 2.01
N TYR A 126 -9.34 16.80 2.46
CA TYR A 126 -10.70 16.59 1.94
C TYR A 126 -11.60 17.79 2.26
N PHE A 127 -11.61 18.27 3.50
CA PHE A 127 -12.41 19.43 3.89
C PHE A 127 -11.96 20.71 3.18
N ILE A 128 -10.65 20.96 3.07
CA ILE A 128 -10.09 22.09 2.31
C ILE A 128 -10.58 22.04 0.86
N LYS A 129 -10.49 20.89 0.19
CA LYS A 129 -10.98 20.73 -1.19
C LYS A 129 -12.49 20.94 -1.32
N LYS A 130 -13.27 20.62 -0.29
CA LYS A 130 -14.73 20.79 -0.27
C LYS A 130 -15.14 22.25 -0.03
N ILE A 131 -14.34 23.01 0.71
CA ILE A 131 -14.56 24.44 0.99
C ILE A 131 -14.08 25.29 -0.20
N ILE A 132 -13.02 24.87 -0.90
CA ILE A 132 -12.50 25.61 -2.06
C ILE A 132 -13.45 25.45 -3.27
N PRO A 133 -13.96 26.57 -3.85
CA PRO A 133 -14.75 26.52 -5.06
C PRO A 133 -13.97 25.88 -6.23
N THR A 134 -14.65 25.09 -7.06
CA THR A 134 -14.06 24.39 -8.22
C THR A 134 -13.33 25.34 -9.18
N SER A 135 -13.79 26.59 -9.29
CA SER A 135 -13.16 27.66 -10.08
C SER A 135 -11.78 28.08 -9.57
N LEU A 136 -11.55 28.08 -8.25
CA LEU A 136 -10.25 28.40 -7.65
C LEU A 136 -9.29 27.20 -7.76
N LEU A 137 -9.80 25.97 -7.62
CA LEU A 137 -9.03 24.74 -7.84
C LEU A 137 -8.51 24.62 -9.27
N GLN A 138 -9.30 25.02 -10.27
CA GLN A 138 -8.83 25.08 -11.65
C GLN A 138 -7.71 26.12 -11.81
N LYS A 139 -7.88 27.36 -11.32
CA LYS A 139 -6.84 28.40 -11.38
C LYS A 139 -5.52 27.98 -10.72
N ILE A 140 -5.58 27.31 -9.56
CA ILE A 140 -4.38 26.80 -8.87
C ILE A 140 -3.70 25.70 -9.69
N ARG A 141 -4.48 24.79 -10.29
CA ARG A 141 -3.94 23.73 -11.16
C ARG A 141 -3.27 24.29 -12.40
N THR A 142 -3.89 25.24 -13.10
CA THR A 142 -3.31 25.85 -14.31
C THR A 142 -1.95 26.48 -14.01
N LYS A 143 -1.84 27.21 -12.89
CA LYS A 143 -0.61 27.90 -12.48
C LYS A 143 0.51 26.95 -12.02
N LEU A 144 0.17 25.74 -11.58
CA LEU A 144 1.15 24.69 -11.23
C LEU A 144 1.69 23.99 -12.49
N TYR A 145 0.82 23.74 -13.48
CA TYR A 145 1.24 23.14 -14.75
C TYR A 145 2.06 24.09 -15.63
N GLU A 146 1.83 25.40 -15.57
CA GLU A 146 2.67 26.41 -16.25
C GLU A 146 4.07 26.56 -15.63
N ARG A 147 4.31 25.97 -14.45
CA ARG A 147 5.59 26.01 -13.72
C ARG A 147 6.35 24.68 -13.74
N SER A 148 5.80 23.66 -14.38
CA SER A 148 6.42 22.32 -14.56
C SER A 148 7.01 22.22 -15.95
#